data_AF-A0A4Y8BSY4-F1
#
_entry.id   AF-A0A4Y8BSY4-F1
#
_cell.length_a   1.000
_cell.length_b   1.000
_cell.length_c   1.000
_cell.angle_alpha   90.00
_cell.angle_beta   90.00
_cell.angle_gamma   90.00
#
_symmetry.space_group_name_H-M   'P 1'
#
loop_
_entity.id
_entity.type
_entity.pdbx_description
1 polymer ?
#
loop_
_entity_poly.entity_id
_entity_poly.type
_entity_poly.pdbx_seq_one_letter_code
_entity_poly.pdbx_strand_id
1 'polypeptide(L)' 'ELFSQEYAENKLILKKQNPKLIDELYDLYKSIKPSNALEYLHDSIDHLESILTLFDLGYVDLQDRSNA' A
#
# COMPACT_ATOMS: atom_id res chain seq x y z
N GLU A 1 8.27 1.95 24.54
CA GLU A 1 8.57 2.98 23.52
C GLU A 1 7.47 2.99 22.48
N LEU A 2 7.08 4.17 22.03
CA LEU A 2 6.04 4.38 21.03
C LEU A 2 6.60 3.92 19.66
N PHE A 3 6.20 2.73 19.22
CA PHE A 3 6.44 2.14 17.90
C PHE A 3 7.85 2.31 17.31
N SER A 4 8.73 1.33 17.52
CA SER A 4 9.73 1.03 16.48
C SER A 4 8.96 0.47 15.28
N GLN A 5 8.47 1.34 14.41
CA GLN A 5 7.91 0.95 13.12
C GLN A 5 9.05 0.40 12.26
N GLU A 6 9.43 -0.84 12.53
CA GLU A 6 10.18 -1.61 11.56
C GLU A 6 9.23 -1.88 10.40
N TYR A 7 9.26 -0.98 9.42
CA TYR A 7 8.71 -1.19 8.09
C TYR A 7 9.57 -2.26 7.43
N ALA A 8 9.07 -3.48 7.42
CA ALA A 8 9.78 -4.61 6.87
C ALA A 8 8.83 -5.36 5.95
N GLU A 9 9.30 -5.66 4.75
CA GLU A 9 8.53 -6.35 3.72
C GLU A 9 7.95 -7.69 4.21
N ASN A 10 8.63 -8.35 5.16
CA ASN A 10 8.18 -9.58 5.80
C ASN A 10 6.90 -9.42 6.66
N LYS A 11 6.45 -8.19 6.92
CA LYS A 11 5.20 -7.90 7.62
C LYS A 11 4.01 -7.69 6.68
N LEU A 12 4.23 -7.62 5.37
CA LEU A 12 3.15 -7.58 4.39
C LEU A 12 2.40 -8.91 4.41
N ILE A 13 1.09 -8.86 4.61
CA ILE A 13 0.21 -10.04 4.63
C ILE A 13 -0.65 -9.97 3.37
N LEU A 14 -0.04 -10.26 2.22
CA LEU A 14 -0.75 -10.29 0.94
C LEU A 14 -1.70 -11.49 0.90
N LYS A 15 -2.98 -11.23 0.64
CA LYS A 15 -4.03 -12.25 0.54
C LYS A 15 -3.97 -12.92 -0.84
N LYS A 16 -4.69 -14.05 -0.98
CA LYS A 16 -4.90 -14.69 -2.31
C LYS A 16 -5.67 -13.79 -3.28
N GLN A 17 -6.53 -12.92 -2.73
CA GLN A 17 -7.29 -11.93 -3.47
C GLN A 17 -7.16 -10.60 -2.71
N ASN A 18 -6.28 -9.73 -3.18
CA ASN A 18 -6.19 -8.36 -2.69
C ASN A 18 -7.13 -7.45 -3.51
N PRO A 19 -7.47 -6.28 -2.97
CA PRO A 19 -7.94 -5.16 -3.77
C PRO A 19 -6.87 -4.80 -4.81
N LYS A 20 -7.31 -4.45 -6.03
CA LYS A 20 -6.41 -4.11 -7.15
C LYS A 20 -5.40 -3.02 -6.79
N LEU A 21 -5.80 -2.05 -5.95
CA LEU A 21 -4.94 -0.96 -5.49
C LEU A 21 -3.74 -1.44 -4.66
N ILE A 22 -3.88 -2.52 -3.88
CA ILE A 22 -2.78 -3.11 -3.10
C ILE A 22 -1.79 -3.81 -4.02
N ASP A 23 -2.29 -4.51 -5.05
CA ASP A 23 -1.42 -5.15 -6.04
C ASP A 23 -0.64 -4.09 -6.84
N GLU A 24 -1.31 -2.99 -7.22
CA GLU A 24 -0.68 -1.84 -7.89
C GLU A 24 0.40 -1.18 -7.01
N LEU A 25 0.12 -0.94 -5.72
CA LEU A 25 1.12 -0.44 -4.77
C LEU A 25 2.35 -1.35 -4.65
N TYR A 26 2.12 -2.67 -4.64
CA TYR A 26 3.21 -3.64 -4.59
C TYR A 26 4.05 -3.62 -5.87
N ASP A 27 3.41 -3.48 -7.04
CA ASP A 27 4.09 -3.35 -8.33
C ASP A 27 4.93 -2.06 -8.39
N LEU A 28 4.40 -0.93 -7.90
CA LEU A 28 5.15 0.33 -7.78
C LEU A 28 6.38 0.17 -6.89
N TYR A 29 6.21 -0.46 -5.72
CA TYR A 29 7.31 -0.75 -4.80
C TYR A 29 8.39 -1.62 -5.45
N LYS A 30 8.02 -2.64 -6.21
CA LYS A 30 8.98 -3.54 -6.88
C LYS A 30 9.67 -2.93 -8.10
N SER A 31 9.03 -1.97 -8.77
CA SER A 31 9.53 -1.38 -10.02
C SER A 31 10.12 0.02 -9.87
N ILE A 32 10.20 0.53 -8.62
CA ILE A 32 10.79 1.83 -8.31
C ILE A 32 12.26 1.91 -8.76
N LYS A 33 12.60 3.00 -9.45
CA LYS A 33 13.95 3.34 -9.90
C LYS A 33 14.13 4.85 -9.89
N PRO A 34 15.37 5.38 -9.89
CA PRO A 34 15.60 6.82 -9.81
C PRO A 34 14.86 7.64 -10.88
N SER A 35 14.59 7.07 -12.05
CA SER A 35 13.92 7.76 -13.16
C SER A 35 12.41 7.95 -12.98
N ASN A 36 11.74 7.10 -12.19
CA ASN A 36 10.28 7.15 -11.95
C ASN A 36 9.94 7.41 -10.48
N ALA A 37 10.93 7.68 -9.63
CA ALA A 37 10.76 7.79 -8.19
C ALA A 37 9.74 8.86 -7.77
N LEU A 38 9.74 10.01 -8.44
CA LEU A 38 8.80 11.10 -8.13
C LEU A 38 7.37 10.78 -8.58
N GLU A 39 7.21 10.16 -9.75
CA GLU A 39 5.90 9.74 -10.28
C GLU A 39 5.28 8.68 -9.36
N TYR A 40 6.04 7.63 -9.03
CA TYR A 40 5.55 6.56 -8.16
C TYR A 40 5.28 7.02 -6.73
N LEU A 41 5.97 8.07 -6.27
CA LEU A 41 5.61 8.70 -5.00
C LEU A 41 4.21 9.32 -5.07
N HIS A 42 3.89 10.06 -6.13
CA HIS A 42 2.55 10.63 -6.26
C HIS A 42 1.47 9.54 -6.41
N ASP A 43 1.70 8.57 -7.28
CA ASP A 43 0.75 7.48 -7.54
C ASP A 43 0.49 6.64 -6.28
N SER A 44 1.53 6.32 -5.51
CA SER A 44 1.38 5.54 -4.28
C SER A 44 0.59 6.29 -3.19
N ILE A 45 0.76 7.61 -3.10
CA ILE A 45 -0.04 8.43 -2.18
C ILE A 45 -1.51 8.46 -2.62
N ASP A 46 -1.79 8.62 -3.91
CA ASP A 46 -3.17 8.62 -4.43
C ASP A 46 -3.85 7.25 -4.22
N HIS A 47 -3.11 6.15 -4.37
CA HIS A 47 -3.61 4.79 -4.08
C HIS A 47 -3.88 4.59 -2.59
N LEU A 48 -3.00 5.08 -1.71
CA LEU A 48 -3.21 5.04 -0.25
C LEU A 48 -4.51 5.76 0.14
N GLU A 49 -4.72 6.98 -0.34
CA GLU A 49 -5.94 7.77 -0.05
C GLU A 49 -7.21 7.08 -0.58
N SER A 50 -7.11 6.43 -1.73
CA SER A 50 -8.19 5.61 -2.28
C SER A 50 -8.52 4.42 -1.38
N ILE A 51 -7.51 3.72 -0.85
CA ILE A 51 -7.70 2.60 0.08
C ILE A 51 -8.29 3.06 1.41
N LEU A 52 -7.84 4.21 1.94
CA LEU A 52 -8.41 4.79 3.16
C LEU A 52 -9.90 5.15 2.96
N THR A 53 -10.24 5.74 1.82
CA THR A 53 -11.64 6.03 1.46
C THR A 53 -12.47 4.74 1.37
N LEU A 54 -11.94 3.71 0.72
CA LEU A 54 -12.62 2.41 0.63
C LEU A 54 -12.78 1.74 2.00
N PHE A 55 -11.82 1.93 2.90
CA PHE A 55 -11.89 1.41 4.26
C PHE A 55 -13.01 2.09 5.05
N ASP A 56 -13.10 3.42 4.96
CA ASP A 56 -14.15 4.21 5.61
C ASP A 56 -15.55 3.88 5.08
N LEU A 57 -15.65 3.46 3.80
CA LEU A 57 -16.89 2.98 3.19
C LEU A 57 -17.18 1.49 3.48
N GLY A 58 -16.26 0.76 4.11
CA GLY A 58 -16.39 -0.66 4.45
C GLY A 58 -16.18 -1.62 3.27
N TYR A 59 -15.52 -1.18 2.20
CA TYR A 59 -15.23 -2.01 1.01
C TYR A 59 -13.93 -2.82 1.14
N VAL A 60 -13.02 -2.43 2.02
CA VAL A 60 -11.75 -3.15 2.29
C VAL A 60 -11.58 -3.38 3.79
N ASP A 61 -10.78 -4.39 4.14
CA ASP A 61 -10.59 -4.77 5.55
C ASP A 61 -9.35 -4.12 6.19
N LEU A 62 -9.14 -4.40 7.48
CA LEU A 62 -8.01 -3.86 8.23
C LEU A 62 -6.65 -4.35 7.71
N GLN A 63 -6.59 -5.54 7.11
CA GLN A 63 -5.35 -6.07 6.54
C GLN A 63 -5.02 -5.34 5.24
N ASP A 64 -6.02 -5.06 4.40
CA ASP A 64 -5.84 -4.22 3.21
C ASP A 64 -5.33 -2.83 3.60
N ARG A 65 -5.96 -2.19 4.59
CA ARG A 65 -5.49 -0.89 5.10
C ARG A 65 -4.08 -0.94 5.67
N SER A 66 -3.68 -2.04 6.30
CA SER A 66 -2.34 -2.20 6.86
C SER A 66 -1.28 -2.50 5.81
N ASN A 67 -1.65 -3.06 4.66
CA ASN A 67 -0.75 -3.37 3.56
C ASN A 67 -0.53 -2.18 2.61
N ALA A 68 -1.42 -1.18 2.64
CA ALA A 68 -1.30 0.08 1.92
C ALA A 68 -0.21 0.98 2.52
#